data_AF-A0A7C3KJA3-F1
#
_entry.id   AF-A0A7C3KJA3-F1
#
_cell.length_a   1.000
_cell.length_b   1.000
_cell.length_c   1.000
_cell.angle_alpha   90.00
_cell.angle_beta   90.00
_cell.angle_gamma   90.00
#
_symmetry.space_group_name_H-M   'P 1'
#
loop_
_entity.id
_entity.type
_entity.pdbx_description
1 polymer ?
#
loop_
_entity_poly.entity_id
_entity_poly.type
_entity_poly.pdbx_seq_one_letter_code
_entity_poly.pdbx_strand_id
1 'polypeptide(L)'
;MQPPLFEWLDQALYGVGEAKTFAALLREIEQRECEIIWEDDRYVRLVQVVLVEVFSSAGKLIEDRQEFTDGRSRRRGIEGISEKRRRDENPLDAARRALREELGIAAAIDLTFVQQTTGEKLSPSYPGLLSRYTKDLFTCYLPDELIQPKYVEIQDDKKTFFVWKPSTHF
;
A
#
# COMPACT_ATOMS: atom_id res chain seq x y z
N MET A 1 15.51 21.13 -20.52
CA MET A 1 15.67 21.72 -19.17
C MET A 1 14.56 21.16 -18.32
N GLN A 2 14.86 20.60 -17.15
CA GLN A 2 13.85 20.08 -16.23
C GLN A 2 13.05 21.27 -15.67
N PRO A 3 11.74 21.39 -15.95
CA PRO A 3 10.89 22.40 -15.32
C PRO A 3 10.65 22.04 -13.84
N PRO A 4 10.38 22.98 -12.95
CA PRO A 4 9.97 22.68 -11.57
C PRO A 4 8.73 21.77 -11.53
N LEU A 5 8.69 20.82 -10.57
CA LEU A 5 7.60 19.84 -10.45
C LEU A 5 6.21 20.51 -10.35
N PHE A 6 6.11 21.61 -9.61
CA PHE A 6 4.85 22.32 -9.38
C PHE A 6 4.33 23.07 -10.61
N GLU A 7 5.18 23.35 -11.61
CA GLU A 7 4.79 23.93 -12.90
C GLU A 7 4.36 22.85 -13.89
N TRP A 8 4.86 21.62 -13.73
CA TRP A 8 4.50 20.48 -14.57
C TRP A 8 3.13 19.89 -14.24
N LEU A 9 2.76 19.91 -12.97
CA LEU A 9 1.51 19.31 -12.49
C LEU A 9 0.40 20.35 -12.43
N ASP A 10 -0.77 20.01 -12.96
CA ASP A 10 -1.98 20.81 -12.79
C ASP A 10 -2.49 20.68 -11.34
N GLN A 11 -2.12 21.66 -10.52
CA GLN A 11 -2.46 21.68 -9.09
C GLN A 11 -3.97 21.77 -8.83
N ALA A 12 -4.77 22.24 -9.80
CA ALA A 12 -6.23 22.32 -9.65
C ALA A 12 -6.89 20.94 -9.59
N LEU A 13 -6.20 19.89 -10.07
CA LEU A 13 -6.69 18.51 -10.00
C LEU A 13 -6.44 17.83 -8.65
N TYR A 14 -5.61 18.41 -7.78
CA TYR A 14 -5.21 17.79 -6.52
C TYR A 14 -6.20 18.11 -5.40
N GLY A 15 -6.55 17.10 -4.59
CA GLY A 15 -7.58 17.23 -3.56
C GLY A 15 -9.03 17.14 -4.07
N VAL A 16 -9.23 16.80 -5.34
CA VAL A 16 -10.54 16.64 -5.98
C VAL A 16 -10.82 15.16 -6.25
N GLY A 17 -12.02 14.67 -5.91
CA GLY A 17 -12.43 13.30 -6.19
C GLY A 17 -11.60 12.24 -5.45
N GLU A 18 -10.89 11.40 -6.20
CA GLU A 18 -9.95 10.39 -5.66
C GLU A 18 -8.51 10.92 -5.53
N ALA A 19 -8.23 12.12 -6.03
CA ALA A 19 -6.90 12.70 -5.98
C ALA A 19 -6.56 13.15 -4.56
N LYS A 20 -5.35 12.80 -4.10
CA LYS A 20 -4.79 13.34 -2.88
C LYS A 20 -4.34 14.80 -3.11
N THR A 21 -4.14 15.54 -2.03
CA THR A 21 -3.63 16.91 -2.10
C THR A 21 -2.16 16.93 -2.52
N PHE A 22 -1.69 18.06 -3.07
CA PHE A 22 -0.27 18.23 -3.36
C PHE A 22 0.59 18.16 -2.08
N ALA A 23 0.08 18.69 -0.96
CA ALA A 23 0.72 18.54 0.34
C ALA A 23 0.86 17.07 0.77
N ALA A 24 -0.08 16.18 0.42
CA ALA A 24 0.07 14.75 0.66
C ALA A 24 1.21 14.15 -0.16
N LEU A 25 1.40 14.57 -1.42
CA LEU A 25 2.56 14.15 -2.23
C LEU A 25 3.87 14.57 -1.57
N LEU A 26 3.97 15.83 -1.12
CA LEU A 26 5.16 16.33 -0.42
C LEU A 26 5.45 15.52 0.86
N ARG A 27 4.42 15.22 1.66
CA ARG A 27 4.58 14.37 2.85
C ARG A 27 5.08 12.97 2.51
N GLU A 28 4.57 12.35 1.44
CA GLU A 28 5.05 11.02 1.02
C GLU A 28 6.53 11.06 0.59
N ILE A 29 6.99 12.15 -0.02
CA ILE A 29 8.40 12.36 -0.36
C ILE A 29 9.24 12.55 0.91
N GLU A 30 8.78 13.39 1.84
CA GLU A 30 9.44 13.65 3.13
C GLU A 30 9.56 12.39 3.99
N GLN A 31 8.51 11.56 4.00
CA GLN A 31 8.46 10.27 4.69
C GLN A 31 9.21 9.16 3.95
N ARG A 32 9.81 9.48 2.79
CA ARG A 32 10.57 8.56 1.93
C ARG A 32 9.74 7.38 1.42
N GLU A 33 8.42 7.54 1.33
CA GLU A 33 7.50 6.54 0.77
C GLU A 33 7.47 6.56 -0.76
N CYS A 34 7.94 7.65 -1.36
CA CYS A 34 8.17 7.73 -2.80
C CYS A 34 9.34 8.67 -3.13
N GLU A 35 9.83 8.54 -4.35
CA GLU A 35 10.79 9.45 -4.96
C GLU A 35 10.19 10.05 -6.23
N ILE A 36 10.59 11.28 -6.56
CA ILE A 36 10.30 11.90 -7.85
C ILE A 36 11.61 12.01 -8.62
N ILE A 37 11.65 11.41 -9.81
CA ILE A 37 12.77 11.52 -10.75
C ILE A 37 12.33 12.23 -12.04
N TRP A 38 13.30 12.79 -12.76
CA TRP A 38 13.13 13.29 -14.13
C TRP A 38 13.81 12.33 -15.10
N GLU A 39 13.03 11.74 -16.00
CA GLU A 39 13.47 10.75 -16.99
C GLU A 39 12.61 10.89 -18.23
N ASP A 40 13.15 10.70 -19.44
CA ASP A 40 12.40 10.76 -20.71
C ASP A 40 11.44 11.96 -20.83
N ASP A 41 11.97 13.13 -20.47
CA ASP A 41 11.30 14.43 -20.45
C ASP A 41 9.98 14.48 -19.67
N ARG A 42 9.87 13.68 -18.60
CA ARG A 42 8.73 13.68 -17.70
C ARG A 42 9.13 13.41 -16.24
N TYR A 43 8.25 13.79 -15.33
CA TYR A 43 8.35 13.38 -13.94
C TYR A 43 7.80 11.97 -13.72
N VAL A 44 8.56 11.13 -13.03
CA VAL A 44 8.16 9.76 -12.65
C VAL A 44 8.26 9.62 -11.14
N ARG A 45 7.18 9.13 -10.53
CA ARG A 45 7.10 8.79 -9.12
C ARG A 45 7.50 7.33 -8.90
N LEU A 46 8.63 7.10 -8.26
CA LEU A 46 9.06 5.76 -7.87
C LEU A 46 8.42 5.38 -6.54
N VAL A 47 7.81 4.19 -6.50
CA VAL A 47 7.10 3.67 -5.33
C VAL A 47 7.53 2.25 -5.09
N GLN A 48 7.92 1.94 -3.87
CA GLN A 48 8.18 0.58 -3.44
C GLN A 48 7.06 0.13 -2.53
N VAL A 49 6.56 -1.08 -2.75
CA VAL A 49 5.43 -1.64 -2.01
C VAL A 49 5.78 -3.06 -1.60
N VAL A 50 5.45 -3.43 -0.38
CA VAL A 50 5.43 -4.83 0.05
C VAL A 50 3.99 -5.31 0.08
N LEU A 51 3.77 -6.52 -0.42
CA LEU A 51 2.51 -7.23 -0.27
C LEU A 51 2.77 -8.46 0.58
N VAL A 52 1.88 -8.74 1.53
CA VAL A 52 1.96 -9.95 2.34
C VAL A 52 0.65 -10.70 2.23
N GLU A 53 0.68 -11.84 1.54
CA GLU A 53 -0.43 -12.78 1.53
C GLU A 53 -0.43 -13.59 2.82
N VAL A 54 -1.49 -13.41 3.61
CA VAL A 54 -1.63 -14.05 4.93
C VAL A 54 -2.59 -15.23 4.81
N PHE A 55 -2.10 -16.42 5.17
CA PHE A 55 -2.87 -17.66 5.22
C PHE A 55 -3.08 -18.09 6.67
N SER A 56 -4.14 -18.83 6.95
CA SER A 56 -4.39 -19.47 8.24
C SER A 56 -5.31 -20.67 8.08
N SER A 57 -5.69 -21.30 9.21
CA SER A 57 -6.74 -22.33 9.23
C SER A 57 -8.11 -21.80 8.81
N ALA A 58 -8.35 -20.48 8.91
CA ALA A 58 -9.58 -19.82 8.48
C ALA A 58 -9.62 -19.47 6.97
N GLY A 59 -8.49 -19.60 6.26
CA GLY A 59 -8.36 -19.34 4.82
C GLY A 59 -7.33 -18.27 4.47
N LYS A 60 -7.56 -17.53 3.39
CA LYS A 60 -6.69 -16.42 2.92
C LYS A 60 -7.27 -15.08 3.36
N LEU A 61 -6.46 -14.22 3.96
CA LEU A 61 -6.88 -12.88 4.36
C LEU A 61 -6.99 -11.96 3.13
N ILE A 62 -8.02 -11.11 3.08
CA ILE A 62 -8.20 -10.11 2.05
C ILE A 62 -8.52 -8.73 2.64
N GLU A 63 -8.06 -7.66 2.02
CA GLU A 63 -8.57 -6.30 2.25
C GLU A 63 -9.97 -6.20 1.63
N ASP A 64 -11.01 -6.12 2.47
CA ASP A 64 -12.41 -6.13 2.05
C ASP A 64 -12.92 -4.74 1.66
N ARG A 65 -12.69 -3.75 2.52
CA ARG A 65 -13.15 -2.38 2.29
C ARG A 65 -12.41 -1.36 3.12
N GLN A 66 -12.52 -0.12 2.68
CA GLN A 66 -12.11 1.06 3.42
C GLN A 66 -13.32 1.95 3.69
N GLU A 67 -13.41 2.48 4.91
CA GLU A 67 -14.43 3.44 5.34
C GLU A 67 -13.74 4.74 5.71
N PHE A 68 -14.02 5.80 4.96
CA PHE A 68 -13.41 7.12 5.14
C PHE A 68 -14.21 7.95 6.14
N THR A 69 -13.53 8.87 6.82
CA THR A 69 -14.13 9.79 7.80
C THR A 69 -15.19 10.72 7.22
N ASP A 70 -15.15 10.97 5.91
CA ASP A 70 -16.17 11.71 5.16
C ASP A 70 -17.41 10.88 4.77
N GLY A 71 -17.49 9.63 5.23
CA GLY A 71 -18.61 8.72 4.99
C GLY A 71 -18.51 7.92 3.68
N ARG A 72 -17.52 8.17 2.82
CA ARG A 72 -17.29 7.34 1.64
C ARG A 72 -16.86 5.93 2.07
N SER A 73 -17.29 4.92 1.32
CA SER A 73 -16.77 3.56 1.45
C SER A 73 -16.31 3.06 0.10
N ARG A 74 -15.21 2.31 0.08
CA ARG A 74 -14.68 1.72 -1.14
C ARG A 74 -14.34 0.26 -0.88
N ARG A 75 -15.00 -0.64 -1.61
CA ARG A 75 -14.63 -2.06 -1.59
C ARG A 75 -13.25 -2.26 -2.19
N ARG A 76 -12.58 -3.28 -1.66
CA ARG A 76 -11.27 -3.77 -2.04
C ARG A 76 -11.40 -5.25 -2.34
N GLY A 77 -10.34 -5.80 -2.91
CA GLY A 77 -10.20 -7.21 -3.19
C GLY A 77 -8.72 -7.52 -3.30
N ILE A 78 -7.92 -6.84 -2.49
CA ILE A 78 -6.48 -7.01 -2.46
C ILE A 78 -6.22 -8.24 -1.60
N GLU A 79 -5.43 -9.16 -2.14
CA GLU A 79 -5.06 -10.38 -1.44
C GLU A 79 -3.98 -10.05 -0.41
N GLY A 80 -4.29 -10.30 0.87
CA GLY A 80 -3.40 -9.94 1.98
C GLY A 80 -3.44 -8.46 2.36
N ILE A 81 -2.29 -7.99 2.87
CA ILE A 81 -2.02 -6.61 3.28
C ILE A 81 -1.03 -5.95 2.32
N SER A 82 -1.04 -4.62 2.22
CA SER A 82 -0.16 -3.89 1.31
C SER A 82 0.31 -2.56 1.88
N GLU A 83 1.63 -2.42 1.99
CA GLU A 83 2.24 -1.27 2.63
C GLU A 83 3.33 -0.67 1.74
N LYS A 84 3.46 0.65 1.73
CA LYS A 84 4.58 1.29 1.06
C LYS A 84 5.85 1.07 1.87
N ARG A 85 6.90 0.73 1.15
CA ARG A 85 8.25 0.61 1.70
C ARG A 85 8.93 1.97 1.66
N ARG A 86 9.58 2.34 2.76
CA ARG A 86 10.45 3.52 2.79
C ARG A 86 11.74 3.22 2.02
N ARG A 87 12.32 4.21 1.32
CA ARG A 87 13.47 3.99 0.41
C ARG A 87 14.62 3.15 0.99
N ASP A 88 14.93 3.32 2.28
CA ASP A 88 16.07 2.64 2.92
C ASP A 88 15.64 1.49 3.84
N GLU A 89 14.36 1.11 3.79
CA GLU A 89 13.82 0.02 4.57
C GLU A 89 14.01 -1.31 3.81
N ASN A 90 14.48 -2.34 4.52
CA ASN A 90 14.55 -3.68 3.95
C ASN A 90 13.12 -4.18 3.66
N PRO A 91 12.86 -4.84 2.51
CA PRO A 91 11.53 -5.36 2.20
C PRO A 91 10.94 -6.28 3.27
N LEU A 92 11.76 -7.12 3.91
CA LEU A 92 11.30 -7.99 4.98
C LEU A 92 10.89 -7.20 6.22
N ASP A 93 11.63 -6.15 6.57
CA ASP A 93 11.30 -5.29 7.71
C ASP A 93 10.03 -4.49 7.45
N ALA A 94 9.83 -4.00 6.23
CA ALA A 94 8.60 -3.35 5.80
C ALA A 94 7.40 -4.32 5.88
N ALA A 95 7.56 -5.58 5.44
CA ALA A 95 6.52 -6.59 5.54
C ALA A 95 6.15 -6.92 7.00
N ARG A 96 7.15 -7.01 7.89
CA ARG A 96 6.94 -7.18 9.34
C ARG A 96 6.27 -5.98 9.98
N ARG A 97 6.62 -4.77 9.54
CA ARG A 97 5.96 -3.53 9.96
C ARG A 97 4.49 -3.52 9.53
N ALA A 98 4.20 -3.90 8.29
CA ALA A 98 2.83 -3.98 7.76
C ALA A 98 1.95 -4.93 8.60
N LEU A 99 2.44 -6.13 8.95
CA LEU A 99 1.70 -7.05 9.85
C LEU A 99 1.34 -6.42 11.20
N ARG A 100 2.23 -5.58 11.73
CA ARG A 100 2.03 -4.90 13.01
C ARG A 100 1.05 -3.73 12.90
N GLU A 101 1.21 -2.90 11.87
CA GLU A 101 0.43 -1.68 11.67
C GLU A 101 -1.01 -2.02 11.22
N GLU A 102 -1.16 -2.92 10.24
CA GLU A 102 -2.47 -3.24 9.66
C GLU A 102 -3.26 -4.29 10.46
N LEU A 103 -2.57 -5.28 11.05
CA LEU A 103 -3.21 -6.41 11.74
C LEU A 103 -2.98 -6.44 13.25
N GLY A 104 -2.14 -5.54 13.80
CA GLY A 104 -1.81 -5.54 15.23
C GLY A 104 -0.94 -6.71 15.67
N ILE A 105 -0.26 -7.39 14.74
CA ILE A 105 0.50 -8.62 15.01
C ILE A 105 1.95 -8.26 15.32
N ALA A 106 2.30 -8.28 16.60
CA ALA A 106 3.66 -8.01 17.07
C ALA A 106 4.53 -9.28 17.19
N ALA A 107 3.95 -10.46 17.06
CA ALA A 107 4.67 -11.73 17.12
C ALA A 107 5.64 -11.88 15.93
N ALA A 108 6.72 -12.62 16.13
CA ALA A 108 7.62 -12.99 15.05
C ALA A 108 6.94 -14.02 14.14
N ILE A 109 6.57 -13.60 12.93
CA ILE A 109 6.01 -14.45 11.90
C ILE A 109 7.06 -14.68 10.81
N ASP A 110 7.23 -15.94 10.41
CA ASP A 110 8.09 -16.30 9.30
C ASP A 110 7.44 -15.87 7.97
N LEU A 111 8.17 -15.03 7.23
CA LEU A 111 7.75 -14.48 5.95
C LEU A 111 8.62 -15.09 4.86
N THR A 112 7.97 -15.67 3.85
CA THR A 112 8.63 -16.23 2.68
C THR A 112 8.53 -15.23 1.53
N PHE A 113 9.66 -14.81 0.97
CA PHE A 113 9.67 -14.03 -0.27
C PHE A 113 9.23 -14.93 -1.43
N VAL A 114 8.30 -14.43 -2.25
CA VAL A 114 7.77 -15.14 -3.42
C VAL A 114 8.37 -14.58 -4.70
N GLN A 115 8.18 -13.28 -4.93
CA GLN A 115 8.60 -12.63 -6.17
C GLN A 115 8.65 -11.11 -6.03
N GLN A 116 9.36 -10.48 -6.96
CA GLN A 116 9.31 -9.04 -7.19
C GLN A 116 8.70 -8.76 -8.56
N THR A 117 7.80 -7.79 -8.64
CA THR A 117 7.23 -7.32 -9.90
C THR A 117 7.40 -5.82 -10.06
N THR A 118 7.48 -5.36 -11.30
CA THR A 118 7.55 -3.93 -11.63
C THR A 118 6.44 -3.56 -12.60
N GLY A 119 5.95 -2.33 -12.51
CA GLY A 119 4.96 -1.83 -13.47
C GLY A 119 4.77 -0.34 -13.38
N GLU A 120 4.26 0.25 -14.45
CA GLU A 120 3.99 1.67 -14.55
C GLU A 120 2.51 1.93 -14.77
N LYS A 121 1.99 2.99 -14.14
CA LYS A 121 0.65 3.50 -14.43
C LYS A 121 0.57 4.97 -14.02
N LEU A 122 -0.34 5.70 -14.66
CA LEU A 122 -0.74 7.01 -14.16
C LEU A 122 -1.36 6.86 -12.77
N SER A 123 -0.94 7.71 -11.84
CA SER A 123 -1.44 7.69 -10.46
C SER A 123 -2.84 8.30 -10.38
N PRO A 124 -3.87 7.54 -9.96
CA PRO A 124 -5.18 8.14 -9.66
C PRO A 124 -5.10 9.14 -8.51
N SER A 125 -4.21 8.89 -7.54
CA SER A 125 -4.03 9.77 -6.38
C SER A 125 -3.24 11.04 -6.71
N TYR A 126 -2.45 11.04 -7.77
CA TYR A 126 -1.59 12.17 -8.17
C TYR A 126 -1.73 12.39 -9.69
N PRO A 127 -2.79 13.09 -10.12
CA PRO A 127 -3.09 13.31 -11.53
C PRO A 127 -1.90 13.88 -12.31
N GLY A 128 -1.70 13.40 -13.53
CA GLY A 128 -0.57 13.80 -14.40
C GLY A 128 0.78 13.19 -14.04
N LEU A 129 0.88 12.44 -12.94
CA LEU A 129 2.13 11.82 -12.49
C LEU A 129 2.17 10.32 -12.82
N LEU A 130 3.11 9.92 -13.66
CA LEU A 130 3.41 8.51 -13.91
C LEU A 130 4.03 7.91 -12.64
N SER A 131 3.53 6.77 -12.19
CA SER A 131 4.10 6.04 -11.06
C SER A 131 4.68 4.71 -11.52
N ARG A 132 5.96 4.50 -11.20
CA ARG A 132 6.67 3.23 -11.39
C ARG A 132 6.71 2.51 -10.04
N TYR A 133 6.09 1.36 -10.00
CA TYR A 133 5.98 0.53 -8.81
C TYR A 133 6.99 -0.61 -8.87
N THR A 134 7.69 -0.86 -7.77
CA THR A 134 8.34 -2.13 -7.47
C THR A 134 7.59 -2.77 -6.31
N LYS A 135 7.14 -4.01 -6.51
CA LYS A 135 6.31 -4.74 -5.55
C LYS A 135 7.02 -6.01 -5.12
N ASP A 136 7.37 -6.12 -3.86
CA ASP A 136 7.91 -7.33 -3.25
C ASP A 136 6.77 -8.11 -2.60
N LEU A 137 6.52 -9.33 -3.06
CA LEU A 137 5.48 -10.21 -2.53
C LEU A 137 6.08 -11.19 -1.53
N PHE A 138 5.48 -11.24 -0.35
CA PHE A 138 5.73 -12.22 0.69
C PHE A 138 4.47 -13.03 1.00
N THR A 139 4.67 -14.20 1.57
CA THR A 139 3.61 -15.02 2.15
C THR A 139 3.94 -15.37 3.59
N CYS A 140 2.91 -15.55 4.41
CA CYS A 140 3.07 -16.14 5.74
C CYS A 140 1.86 -16.98 6.13
N TYR A 141 2.07 -17.92 7.05
CA TYR A 141 1.00 -18.62 7.75
C TYR A 141 0.86 -18.05 9.16
N LEU A 142 -0.36 -17.66 9.52
CA LEU A 142 -0.68 -17.15 10.84
C LEU A 142 -1.16 -18.29 11.74
N PRO A 143 -0.54 -18.49 12.91
CA PRO A 143 -0.96 -19.54 13.83
C PRO A 143 -2.32 -19.22 14.47
N ASP A 144 -3.04 -20.26 14.87
CA ASP A 144 -4.43 -20.18 15.32
C ASP A 144 -4.65 -19.21 16.48
N GLU A 145 -3.69 -19.12 17.41
CA GLU A 145 -3.75 -18.22 18.56
C GLU A 145 -3.74 -16.73 18.20
N LEU A 146 -3.29 -16.38 16.99
CA LEU A 146 -3.25 -15.00 16.50
C LEU A 146 -4.44 -14.67 15.59
N ILE A 147 -5.26 -15.66 15.20
CA ILE A 147 -6.40 -15.46 14.31
C ILE A 147 -7.49 -14.66 15.03
N GLN A 148 -7.88 -13.54 14.43
CA GLN A 148 -9.10 -12.82 14.76
C GLN A 148 -10.16 -13.04 13.68
N PRO A 149 -11.47 -12.97 14.00
CA PRO A 149 -12.54 -13.09 12.99
C PRO A 149 -12.42 -12.08 11.84
N LYS A 150 -11.86 -10.90 12.14
CA LYS A 150 -11.52 -9.82 11.21
C LYS A 150 -10.42 -8.96 11.83
N TYR A 151 -9.70 -8.22 11.01
CA TYR A 151 -8.79 -7.17 11.46
C TYR A 151 -9.28 -5.82 10.98
N VAL A 152 -8.97 -4.78 11.75
CA VAL A 152 -9.31 -3.41 11.39
C VAL A 152 -8.11 -2.52 11.69
N GLU A 153 -7.56 -1.93 10.64
CA GLU A 153 -6.59 -0.85 10.76
C GLU A 153 -7.36 0.46 10.92
N ILE A 154 -6.95 1.30 11.86
CA ILE A 154 -7.52 2.64 12.06
C ILE A 154 -6.42 3.65 11.74
N GLN A 155 -6.67 4.46 10.71
CA GLN A 155 -5.84 5.60 10.32
C GLN A 155 -6.64 6.89 10.52
N ASP A 156 -5.97 8.04 10.45
CA ASP A 156 -6.58 9.34 10.74
C ASP A 156 -7.79 9.66 9.84
N ASP A 157 -7.73 9.26 8.56
CA ASP A 157 -8.74 9.58 7.56
C ASP A 157 -9.64 8.41 7.18
N LYS A 158 -9.28 7.17 7.57
CA LYS A 158 -10.02 5.96 7.19
C LYS A 158 -9.82 4.78 8.15
N LYS A 159 -10.71 3.79 8.02
CA LYS A 159 -10.55 2.44 8.56
C LYS A 159 -10.43 1.44 7.44
N THR A 160 -9.47 0.52 7.52
CA THR A 160 -9.30 -0.58 6.57
C THR A 160 -9.73 -1.89 7.23
N PHE A 161 -10.60 -2.66 6.57
CA PHE A 161 -11.13 -3.92 7.11
C PHE A 161 -10.55 -5.10 6.35
N PHE A 162 -10.09 -6.10 7.09
CA PHE A 162 -9.58 -7.36 6.56
C PHE A 162 -10.42 -8.53 7.04
N VAL A 163 -10.75 -9.44 6.13
CA VAL A 163 -11.59 -10.61 6.42
C VAL A 163 -10.98 -11.87 5.83
N TRP A 164 -11.29 -13.01 6.45
CA TRP A 164 -10.90 -14.31 5.92
C TRP A 164 -11.82 -14.73 4.79
N LYS A 165 -11.23 -15.10 3.66
CA LYS A 165 -11.90 -15.80 2.58
C LYS A 165 -11.53 -17.28 2.67
N PRO A 166 -12.51 -18.20 2.81
CA PRO A 166 -12.23 -19.62 2.82
C PRO A 166 -11.44 -20.02 1.58
N SER A 167 -10.35 -20.76 1.77
CA SER A 167 -9.59 -21.31 0.67
C SER A 167 -10.43 -22.37 -0.02
N THR A 168 -11.00 -22.05 -1.19
CA THR A 168 -11.47 -23.08 -2.11
C THR A 168 -10.22 -23.77 -2.66
N HIS A 169 -10.01 -25.02 -2.23
CA HIS A 169 -8.97 -25.98 -2.66
C HIS A 169 -7.82 -26.23 -1.67
N PHE A 170 -7.85 -27.41 -1.06
CA PHE A 170 -6.70 -28.28 -0.86
C PHE A 170 -6.73 -29.36 -1.95
#